data_AF-A0A7S0SE78-F1
#
_entry.id   AF-A0A7S0SE78-F1
#
_cell.length_a   1.000
_cell.length_b   1.000
_cell.length_c   1.000
_cell.angle_alpha   90.00
_cell.angle_beta   90.00
_cell.angle_gamma   90.00
#
_symmetry.space_group_name_H-M   'P 1'
#
loop_
_entity.id
_entity.type
_entity.pdbx_description
1 polymer ?
#
loop_
_entity_poly.entity_id
_entity_poly.type
_entity_poly.pdbx_seq_one_letter_code
_entity_poly.pdbx_strand_id
1 'polypeptide(L)'
;MPKRQTQTYSSEDAPENDDAQIVVYYCKYCGEHVLITDAVLGQLPKRKTDNARVLDTEKYTVRLKAEPEVKAKLIRREGGKMEKQYRYVCGEVPVCYKSEMEGKYLYLIDGALSAFNFGQSAGEGGDTPVPPCIQQTTAGTVQVALEIEDKVRQRAIHNITADEVTVQVQNKAHHSQEELIEFFGKILHLRLPQMSLLRGWSTRSKLLMVQGLSAQQVYERLQTSMNDNRARLKRLINLGANDNKYINRPEVEKLDRIDPALAAQEIHAQDAVDPYDAFRIKGGGAQFQDPYAAEESGPTNAYKSKDQNAGMNWNDAGPHKLDGTTGHF
;
A
#
# COMPACT_ATOMS: atom_id res chain seq x y z
N MET A 1 46.65 -8.40 -48.16
CA MET A 1 46.32 -8.30 -46.73
C MET A 1 45.24 -9.33 -46.43
N PRO A 2 45.45 -10.29 -45.49
CA PRO A 2 44.41 -11.25 -45.16
C PRO A 2 43.30 -10.52 -44.39
N LYS A 3 42.06 -10.71 -44.81
CA LYS A 3 40.89 -10.10 -44.16
C LYS A 3 40.73 -10.74 -42.78
N ARG A 4 40.89 -9.93 -41.72
CA ARG A 4 40.64 -10.31 -40.34
C ARG A 4 39.15 -10.64 -40.19
N GLN A 5 38.80 -11.92 -40.14
CA GLN A 5 37.45 -12.34 -39.79
C GLN A 5 37.25 -12.09 -38.29
N THR A 6 36.44 -11.10 -37.97
CA THR A 6 35.87 -10.94 -36.63
C THR A 6 34.87 -12.06 -36.43
N GLN A 7 35.20 -13.01 -35.56
CA GLN A 7 34.20 -13.95 -35.05
C GLN A 7 33.24 -13.17 -34.16
N THR A 8 32.01 -13.02 -34.63
CA THR A 8 30.90 -12.47 -33.86
C THR A 8 30.35 -13.64 -33.05
N TYR A 9 30.63 -13.68 -31.75
CA TYR A 9 29.95 -14.61 -30.86
C TYR A 9 28.50 -14.12 -30.68
N SER A 10 27.54 -14.87 -31.23
CA SER A 10 26.11 -14.72 -30.95
C SER A 10 25.80 -15.48 -29.66
N SER A 11 24.84 -15.02 -28.88
CA SER A 11 24.37 -15.70 -27.65
C SER A 11 23.83 -17.12 -27.88
N GLU A 12 23.65 -17.52 -29.15
CA GLU A 12 23.25 -18.86 -29.57
C GLU A 12 24.37 -19.92 -29.45
N ASP A 13 25.65 -19.51 -29.35
CA ASP A 13 26.79 -20.45 -29.20
C ASP A 13 27.13 -20.78 -27.73
N ALA A 14 26.31 -20.32 -26.78
CA ALA A 14 26.51 -20.62 -25.36
C ALA A 14 26.07 -22.07 -25.06
N PRO A 15 26.88 -22.88 -24.34
CA PRO A 15 26.46 -24.21 -23.93
C PRO A 15 25.21 -24.11 -23.06
N GLU A 16 24.17 -24.88 -23.42
CA GLU A 16 22.95 -25.06 -22.63
C GLU A 16 23.35 -25.56 -21.23
N ASN A 17 23.45 -24.64 -20.27
CA ASN A 17 23.46 -25.01 -18.86
C ASN A 17 22.01 -25.28 -18.45
N ASP A 18 21.80 -26.06 -17.38
CA ASP A 18 20.53 -26.10 -16.67
C ASP A 18 20.18 -24.66 -16.25
N ASP A 19 19.48 -23.94 -17.10
CA ASP A 19 19.23 -22.51 -16.94
C ASP A 19 18.28 -22.32 -15.77
N ALA A 20 18.83 -22.03 -14.60
CA ALA A 20 18.07 -21.62 -13.43
C ALA A 20 17.27 -20.36 -13.80
N GLN A 21 15.98 -20.55 -14.08
CA GLN A 21 15.08 -19.49 -14.50
C GLN A 21 15.01 -18.41 -13.41
N ILE A 22 15.54 -17.22 -13.70
CA ILE A 22 15.49 -16.09 -12.79
C ILE A 22 14.05 -15.56 -12.72
N VAL A 23 13.46 -15.54 -11.53
CA VAL A 23 12.09 -15.08 -11.29
C VAL A 23 12.10 -13.72 -10.59
N VAL A 24 11.20 -12.84 -11.03
CA VAL A 24 10.98 -11.51 -10.42
C VAL A 24 9.75 -11.57 -9.52
N TYR A 25 9.92 -11.17 -8.27
CA TYR A 25 8.89 -11.13 -7.25
C TYR A 25 8.50 -9.70 -6.91
N TYR A 26 7.19 -9.50 -6.81
CA TYR A 26 6.55 -8.22 -6.62
C TYR A 26 5.96 -8.14 -5.22
N CYS A 27 6.05 -6.97 -4.61
CA CYS A 27 5.36 -6.73 -3.35
C CYS A 27 3.85 -6.68 -3.57
N LYS A 28 3.11 -7.42 -2.76
CA LYS A 28 1.65 -7.49 -2.86
C LYS A 28 0.97 -6.14 -2.63
N TYR A 29 1.56 -5.27 -1.81
CA TYR A 29 0.96 -4.00 -1.39
C TYR A 29 1.32 -2.83 -2.31
N CYS A 30 2.59 -2.68 -2.67
CA CYS A 30 3.07 -1.55 -3.49
C CYS A 30 3.07 -1.88 -5.00
N GLY A 31 3.07 -3.15 -5.39
CA GLY A 31 3.19 -3.58 -6.79
C GLY A 31 4.60 -3.41 -7.39
N GLU A 32 5.55 -2.87 -6.62
CA GLU A 32 6.94 -2.73 -7.09
C GLU A 32 7.67 -4.08 -7.09
N HIS A 33 8.59 -4.25 -8.05
CA HIS A 33 9.54 -5.36 -8.03
C HIS A 33 10.48 -5.19 -6.82
N VAL A 34 10.51 -6.18 -5.94
CA VAL A 34 11.27 -6.11 -4.69
C VAL A 34 12.43 -7.12 -4.67
N LEU A 35 12.21 -8.32 -5.19
CA LEU A 35 13.17 -9.41 -5.11
C LEU A 35 13.31 -10.08 -6.47
N ILE A 36 14.55 -10.24 -6.93
CA ILE A 36 14.89 -11.04 -8.10
C ILE A 36 15.73 -12.21 -7.61
N THR A 37 15.28 -13.43 -7.89
CA THR A 37 15.98 -14.66 -7.50
C THR A 37 15.64 -15.82 -8.42
N ASP A 38 16.58 -16.72 -8.59
CA ASP A 38 16.46 -18.03 -9.23
C ASP A 38 15.73 -19.07 -8.35
N ALA A 39 15.43 -18.73 -7.09
CA ALA A 39 14.63 -19.59 -6.22
C ALA A 39 13.13 -19.50 -6.53
N VAL A 40 12.45 -20.65 -6.62
CA VAL A 40 10.99 -20.74 -6.59
C VAL A 40 10.50 -20.63 -5.14
N LEU A 41 9.91 -19.49 -4.76
CA LEU A 41 9.49 -19.24 -3.36
C LEU A 41 8.60 -20.35 -2.83
N GLY A 42 7.71 -20.90 -3.67
CA GLY A 42 6.81 -22.01 -3.33
C GLY A 42 7.49 -23.22 -2.70
N GLN A 43 8.70 -23.55 -3.15
CA GLN A 43 9.48 -24.73 -2.74
C GLN A 43 10.41 -24.46 -1.55
N LEU A 44 10.58 -23.19 -1.15
CA LEU A 44 11.45 -22.85 -0.03
C LEU A 44 10.88 -23.36 1.30
N PRO A 45 11.76 -23.79 2.23
CA PRO A 45 11.34 -24.21 3.55
C PRO A 45 10.67 -23.06 4.29
N LYS A 46 9.59 -23.38 5.01
CA LYS A 46 8.87 -22.42 5.87
C LYS A 46 9.29 -22.58 7.32
N ARG A 47 9.50 -21.44 7.99
CA ARG A 47 9.78 -21.39 9.41
C ARG A 47 8.50 -21.61 10.22
N LYS A 48 8.55 -22.45 11.25
CA LYS A 48 7.38 -22.82 12.07
C LYS A 48 6.81 -21.67 12.93
N THR A 49 7.61 -20.66 13.22
CA THR A 49 7.23 -19.58 14.16
C THR A 49 6.33 -18.51 13.55
N ASP A 50 6.46 -18.27 12.24
CA ASP A 50 5.80 -17.16 11.55
C ASP A 50 5.51 -17.47 10.07
N ASN A 51 5.67 -18.73 9.66
CA ASN A 51 5.48 -19.21 8.29
C ASN A 51 6.33 -18.50 7.23
N ALA A 52 7.34 -17.73 7.65
CA ALA A 52 8.25 -17.04 6.75
C ALA A 52 9.03 -18.05 5.90
N ARG A 53 9.14 -17.78 4.60
CA ARG A 53 9.94 -18.61 3.69
C ARG A 53 11.40 -18.25 3.85
N VAL A 54 12.26 -19.26 3.97
CA VAL A 54 13.70 -19.07 4.19
C VAL A 54 14.43 -19.17 2.85
N LEU A 55 15.06 -18.06 2.45
CA LEU A 55 15.90 -17.98 1.27
C LEU A 55 17.37 -17.90 1.69
N ASP A 56 18.21 -18.73 1.11
CA ASP A 56 19.66 -18.73 1.37
C ASP A 56 20.36 -17.88 0.30
N THR A 57 20.99 -16.78 0.73
CA THR A 57 21.67 -15.83 -0.17
C THR A 57 23.00 -16.35 -0.70
N GLU A 58 23.56 -17.41 -0.13
CA GLU A 58 24.78 -18.05 -0.65
C GLU A 58 24.45 -19.07 -1.75
N LYS A 59 23.27 -19.72 -1.65
CA LYS A 59 22.82 -20.73 -2.60
C LYS A 59 22.14 -20.14 -3.83
N TYR A 60 21.33 -19.10 -3.62
CA TYR A 60 20.53 -18.49 -4.68
C TYR A 60 21.06 -17.10 -5.00
N THR A 61 20.92 -16.71 -6.26
CA THR A 61 21.10 -15.33 -6.66
C THR A 61 20.01 -14.47 -6.03
N VAL A 62 20.41 -13.42 -5.33
CA VAL A 62 19.47 -12.51 -4.64
C VAL A 62 19.81 -11.08 -4.99
N ARG A 63 18.90 -10.40 -5.68
CA ARG A 63 18.94 -8.94 -5.84
C ARG A 63 17.70 -8.36 -5.16
N LEU A 64 17.92 -7.69 -4.03
CA LEU A 64 16.88 -7.06 -3.24
C LEU A 64 16.86 -5.56 -3.48
N LYS A 65 15.69 -5.01 -3.80
CA LYS A 65 15.45 -3.57 -3.97
C LYS A 65 14.81 -2.92 -2.73
N ALA A 66 14.26 -3.70 -1.82
CA ALA A 66 13.69 -3.18 -0.57
C ALA A 66 14.74 -2.46 0.27
N GLU A 67 14.33 -1.37 0.90
CA GLU A 67 15.21 -0.52 1.71
C GLU A 67 15.36 -1.11 3.12
N PRO A 68 16.58 -1.18 3.68
CA PRO A 68 16.77 -1.65 5.04
C PRO A 68 16.22 -0.64 6.05
N GLU A 69 15.46 -1.11 7.04
CA GLU A 69 14.99 -0.29 8.14
C GLU A 69 16.16 0.03 9.08
N VAL A 70 16.34 1.31 9.43
CA VAL A 70 17.50 1.79 10.21
C VAL A 70 17.60 1.14 11.60
N LYS A 71 16.46 0.78 12.20
CA LYS A 71 16.39 0.22 13.55
C LYS A 71 15.93 -1.22 13.52
N ALA A 72 16.68 -2.09 14.18
CA ALA A 72 16.25 -3.45 14.43
C ALA A 72 15.04 -3.47 15.38
N LYS A 73 14.05 -4.31 15.08
CA LYS A 73 12.87 -4.53 15.93
C LYS A 73 13.07 -5.76 16.79
N LEU A 74 12.78 -5.65 18.09
CA LEU A 74 12.67 -6.79 18.99
C LEU A 74 11.22 -7.29 19.01
N ILE A 75 11.03 -8.59 18.81
CA ILE A 75 9.72 -9.24 18.82
C ILE A 75 9.71 -10.31 19.91
N ARG A 76 8.65 -10.30 20.72
CA ARG A 76 8.40 -11.37 21.70
C ARG A 76 7.61 -12.48 21.03
N ARG A 77 8.16 -13.70 21.04
CA ARG A 77 7.51 -14.91 20.49
C ARG A 77 6.85 -15.73 21.60
N GLU A 78 6.07 -16.71 21.18
CA GLU A 78 5.47 -17.72 22.07
C GLU A 78 6.58 -18.46 22.85
N GLY A 79 6.38 -18.63 24.15
CA GLY A 79 7.40 -19.14 25.07
C GLY A 79 8.37 -18.07 25.63
N GLY A 80 8.10 -16.78 25.41
CA GLY A 80 8.83 -15.68 26.08
C GLY A 80 10.19 -15.36 25.47
N LYS A 81 10.58 -16.01 24.38
CA LYS A 81 11.83 -15.75 23.67
C LYS A 81 11.74 -14.42 22.90
N MET A 82 12.80 -13.61 23.01
CA MET A 82 12.93 -12.36 22.26
C MET A 82 13.73 -12.61 20.98
N GLU A 83 13.23 -12.15 19.85
CA GLU A 83 13.87 -12.25 18.54
C GLU A 83 14.19 -10.85 18.01
N LYS A 84 15.43 -10.64 17.56
CA LYS A 84 15.86 -9.40 16.90
C LYS A 84 15.66 -9.55 15.39
N GLN A 85 15.05 -8.56 14.75
CA GLN A 85 14.80 -8.55 13.31
C GLN A 85 15.32 -7.26 12.67
N TYR A 86 16.09 -7.43 11.60
CA TYR A 86 16.51 -6.37 10.69
C TYR A 86 15.61 -6.43 9.46
N ARG A 87 14.63 -5.53 9.39
CA ARG A 87 13.58 -5.57 8.37
C ARG A 87 13.99 -4.79 7.13
N TYR A 88 13.45 -5.22 5.99
CA TYR A 88 13.51 -4.51 4.73
C TYR A 88 12.09 -4.14 4.31
N VAL A 89 11.91 -2.90 3.89
CA VAL A 89 10.62 -2.29 3.60
C VAL A 89 10.47 -1.91 2.12
N CYS A 90 9.27 -2.04 1.57
CA CYS A 90 8.84 -1.34 0.35
C CYS A 90 7.98 -0.16 0.79
N GLY A 91 8.49 1.07 0.69
CA GLY A 91 7.84 2.23 1.29
C GLY A 91 7.74 2.05 2.81
N GLU A 92 6.52 1.96 3.34
CA GLU A 92 6.27 1.78 4.78
C GLU A 92 5.99 0.32 5.19
N VAL A 93 5.89 -0.61 4.22
CA VAL A 93 5.46 -1.98 4.48
C VAL A 93 6.65 -2.94 4.55
N PRO A 94 6.83 -3.74 5.63
CA PRO A 94 7.90 -4.72 5.72
C PRO A 94 7.63 -5.93 4.82
N VAL A 95 8.62 -6.32 4.03
CA VAL A 95 8.51 -7.40 3.04
C VAL A 95 9.36 -8.61 3.39
N CYS A 96 10.55 -8.38 3.93
CA CYS A 96 11.44 -9.43 4.39
C CYS A 96 12.31 -8.95 5.55
N TYR A 97 12.99 -9.87 6.20
CA TYR A 97 13.88 -9.55 7.32
C TYR A 97 15.06 -10.53 7.41
N LYS A 98 16.09 -10.12 8.14
CA LYS A 98 17.18 -10.98 8.60
C LYS A 98 17.22 -11.01 10.13
N SER A 99 17.68 -12.11 10.70
CA SER A 99 17.93 -12.20 12.15
C SER A 99 19.23 -11.51 12.55
N GLU A 100 20.19 -11.41 11.63
CA GLU A 100 21.50 -10.78 11.79
C GLU A 100 21.76 -9.83 10.60
N MET A 101 22.48 -8.72 10.79
CA MET A 101 22.70 -7.72 9.72
C MET A 101 23.36 -8.34 8.48
N GLU A 102 24.37 -9.18 8.71
CA GLU A 102 25.15 -9.86 7.67
C GLU A 102 24.78 -11.36 7.56
N GLY A 103 23.63 -11.75 8.09
CA GLY A 103 23.18 -13.14 8.04
C GLY A 103 22.91 -13.60 6.60
N LYS A 104 23.22 -14.87 6.32
CA LYS A 104 22.99 -15.51 5.02
C LYS A 104 21.52 -15.87 4.72
N TYR A 105 20.71 -16.00 5.77
CA TYR A 105 19.30 -16.34 5.60
C TYR A 105 18.45 -15.07 5.51
N LEU A 106 17.73 -14.95 4.40
CA LEU A 106 16.69 -13.94 4.21
C LEU A 106 15.32 -14.58 4.47
N TYR A 107 14.60 -14.05 5.44
CA TYR A 107 13.26 -14.51 5.80
C TYR A 107 12.22 -13.64 5.10
N LEU A 108 11.46 -14.23 4.20
CA LEU A 108 10.40 -13.56 3.45
C LEU A 108 9.10 -13.68 4.23
N ILE A 109 8.46 -12.54 4.52
CA ILE A 109 7.20 -12.51 5.27
C ILE A 109 6.13 -13.22 4.44
N ASP A 110 5.36 -14.10 5.06
CA ASP A 110 4.34 -14.90 4.36
C ASP A 110 3.31 -13.97 3.71
N GLY A 111 3.04 -14.19 2.42
CA GLY A 111 2.11 -13.36 1.63
C GLY A 111 2.61 -11.96 1.25
N ALA A 112 3.82 -11.55 1.63
CA ALA A 112 4.33 -10.21 1.29
C ALA A 112 4.78 -10.09 -0.19
N LEU A 113 5.23 -11.20 -0.77
CA LEU A 113 5.68 -11.29 -2.16
C LEU A 113 4.80 -12.24 -2.97
N SER A 114 4.54 -11.86 -4.22
CA SER A 114 3.90 -12.72 -5.22
C SER A 114 4.80 -12.89 -6.44
N ALA A 115 4.82 -14.12 -6.97
CA ALA A 115 5.40 -14.39 -8.27
C ALA A 115 4.37 -14.03 -9.33
N PHE A 116 4.73 -13.18 -10.29
CA PHE A 116 3.99 -13.16 -11.55
C PHE A 116 4.57 -14.29 -12.41
N ASN A 117 3.99 -15.48 -12.26
CA ASN A 117 4.33 -16.58 -13.16
C ASN A 117 3.69 -16.29 -14.51
N PHE A 118 4.54 -15.93 -15.48
CA PHE A 118 4.22 -16.14 -16.87
C PHE A 118 3.83 -17.61 -17.07
N GLY A 119 2.61 -17.86 -17.52
CA GLY A 119 2.27 -19.15 -18.07
C GLY A 119 3.27 -19.49 -19.18
N GLN A 120 3.73 -20.74 -19.15
CA GLN A 120 4.57 -21.43 -20.13
C GLN A 120 4.39 -20.92 -21.58
N SER A 121 5.21 -19.96 -21.97
CA SER A 121 5.64 -19.68 -23.35
C SER A 121 6.62 -18.49 -23.31
N ALA A 122 7.70 -18.64 -22.55
CA ALA A 122 8.88 -17.80 -22.70
C ALA A 122 9.80 -18.46 -23.73
N GLY A 123 9.31 -18.57 -24.96
CA GLY A 123 10.13 -18.80 -26.14
C GLY A 123 10.20 -17.49 -26.90
N GLU A 124 11.41 -16.95 -27.04
CA GLU A 124 11.83 -15.99 -28.07
C GLU A 124 10.90 -14.77 -28.30
N GLY A 125 11.26 -13.62 -27.70
CA GLY A 125 10.61 -12.32 -27.96
C GLY A 125 9.63 -11.85 -26.89
N GLY A 126 9.75 -12.38 -25.66
CA GLY A 126 8.74 -12.36 -24.59
C GLY A 126 7.94 -11.07 -24.40
N ASP A 127 6.65 -11.17 -24.69
CA ASP A 127 5.62 -10.20 -24.35
C ASP A 127 5.62 -9.86 -22.85
N THR A 128 5.18 -8.65 -22.50
CA THR A 128 5.10 -8.20 -21.09
C THR A 128 4.01 -9.01 -20.36
N PRO A 129 4.23 -9.53 -19.13
CA PRO A 129 3.25 -10.40 -18.48
C PRO A 129 2.00 -9.61 -18.15
N VAL A 130 0.85 -10.15 -18.52
CA VAL A 130 -0.44 -9.56 -18.16
C VAL A 130 -0.82 -9.95 -16.73
N PRO A 131 -1.14 -8.98 -15.85
CA PRO A 131 -1.58 -9.27 -14.50
C PRO A 131 -2.90 -10.04 -14.41
N PRO A 132 -3.11 -10.88 -13.36
CA PRO A 132 -4.32 -11.67 -13.22
C PRO A 132 -5.57 -10.84 -12.91
N CYS A 133 -5.45 -9.55 -12.58
CA CYS A 133 -6.58 -8.62 -12.53
C CYS A 133 -7.12 -8.26 -13.94
N ILE A 134 -6.41 -8.62 -15.01
CA ILE A 134 -6.78 -8.43 -16.41
C ILE A 134 -6.91 -9.83 -17.03
N GLN A 135 -8.13 -10.36 -17.10
CA GLN A 135 -8.40 -11.73 -17.51
C GLN A 135 -9.12 -11.78 -18.86
N GLN A 136 -8.61 -12.59 -19.77
CA GLN A 136 -9.35 -12.95 -20.98
C GLN A 136 -10.46 -13.94 -20.60
N THR A 137 -11.71 -13.58 -20.85
CA THR A 137 -12.86 -14.47 -20.66
C THR A 137 -13.08 -15.35 -21.89
N THR A 138 -13.76 -16.49 -21.71
CA THR A 138 -14.14 -17.44 -22.76
C THR A 138 -15.01 -16.83 -23.86
N ALA A 139 -15.66 -15.69 -23.61
CA ALA A 139 -16.48 -14.96 -24.57
C ALA A 139 -15.71 -13.97 -25.47
N GLY A 140 -14.36 -14.01 -25.45
CA GLY A 140 -13.55 -13.06 -26.22
C GLY A 140 -13.58 -11.62 -25.66
N THR A 141 -14.06 -11.46 -24.43
CA THR A 141 -14.05 -10.18 -23.70
C THR A 141 -12.97 -10.19 -22.64
N VAL A 142 -12.37 -9.05 -22.34
CA VAL A 142 -11.40 -8.91 -21.25
C VAL A 142 -12.11 -8.33 -20.04
N GLN A 143 -11.92 -8.95 -18.88
CA GLN A 143 -12.38 -8.45 -17.60
C GLN A 143 -11.21 -7.79 -16.86
N VAL A 144 -11.40 -6.56 -16.38
CA VAL A 144 -10.43 -5.83 -15.57
C VAL A 144 -11.02 -5.52 -14.20
N ALA A 145 -10.35 -5.94 -13.14
CA ALA A 145 -10.71 -5.58 -11.77
C ALA A 145 -10.20 -4.16 -11.45
N LEU A 146 -11.10 -3.27 -11.02
CA LEU A 146 -10.82 -1.88 -10.72
C LEU A 146 -11.08 -1.58 -9.24
N GLU A 147 -10.22 -0.75 -8.66
CA GLU A 147 -10.46 -0.08 -7.38
C GLU A 147 -10.46 1.43 -7.58
N ILE A 148 -11.51 2.09 -7.10
CA ILE A 148 -11.74 3.51 -7.32
C ILE A 148 -11.13 4.33 -6.17
N GLU A 149 -10.30 5.30 -6.52
CA GLU A 149 -9.87 6.40 -5.66
C GLU A 149 -10.64 7.68 -6.02
N ASP A 150 -11.63 8.05 -5.22
CA ASP A 150 -12.52 9.18 -5.50
C ASP A 150 -12.10 10.52 -4.89
N LYS A 151 -12.73 11.60 -5.37
CA LYS A 151 -12.49 12.99 -4.93
C LYS A 151 -11.06 13.49 -5.19
N VAL A 152 -10.42 12.99 -6.24
CA VAL A 152 -9.09 13.41 -6.66
C VAL A 152 -9.19 14.48 -7.74
N ARG A 153 -8.23 15.40 -7.82
CA ARG A 153 -8.26 16.52 -8.78
C ARG A 153 -8.14 16.08 -10.25
N GLN A 154 -7.47 14.97 -10.52
CA GLN A 154 -7.18 14.50 -11.88
C GLN A 154 -7.53 13.03 -12.05
N ARG A 155 -8.00 12.69 -13.24
CA ARG A 155 -8.30 11.32 -13.66
C ARG A 155 -7.02 10.63 -14.11
N ALA A 156 -6.70 9.48 -13.52
CA ALA A 156 -5.47 8.77 -13.81
C ALA A 156 -5.55 7.29 -13.45
N ILE A 157 -4.77 6.47 -14.16
CA ILE A 157 -4.35 5.16 -13.64
C ILE A 157 -3.27 5.44 -12.60
N HIS A 158 -3.55 5.14 -11.33
CA HIS A 158 -2.64 5.39 -10.21
C HIS A 158 -1.65 4.23 -10.06
N ASN A 159 -2.16 3.00 -10.05
CA ASN A 159 -1.35 1.80 -9.88
C ASN A 159 -1.98 0.58 -10.57
N ILE A 160 -1.15 -0.40 -10.92
CA ILE A 160 -1.57 -1.70 -11.46
C ILE A 160 -0.94 -2.79 -10.59
N THR A 161 -1.75 -3.54 -9.88
CA THR A 161 -1.32 -4.66 -9.02
C THR A 161 -1.78 -6.00 -9.60
N ALA A 162 -1.44 -7.10 -8.92
CA ALA A 162 -1.95 -8.42 -9.30
C ALA A 162 -3.47 -8.54 -9.13
N ASP A 163 -4.02 -7.86 -8.13
CA ASP A 163 -5.41 -8.03 -7.69
C ASP A 163 -6.34 -7.01 -8.36
N GLU A 164 -5.87 -5.78 -8.58
CA GLU A 164 -6.67 -4.68 -9.10
C GLU A 164 -5.86 -3.57 -9.81
N VAL A 165 -6.55 -2.81 -10.66
CA VAL A 165 -6.08 -1.54 -11.24
C VAL A 165 -6.72 -0.39 -10.47
N THR A 166 -5.90 0.41 -9.80
CA THR A 166 -6.37 1.57 -9.03
C THR A 166 -6.54 2.78 -9.96
N VAL A 167 -7.75 3.35 -9.96
CA VAL A 167 -8.13 4.47 -10.85
C VAL A 167 -8.58 5.66 -10.03
N GLN A 168 -7.97 6.81 -10.27
CA GLN A 168 -8.36 8.09 -9.67
C GLN A 168 -9.48 8.73 -10.47
N VAL A 169 -10.53 9.19 -9.76
CA VAL A 169 -11.70 9.86 -10.31
C VAL A 169 -12.04 11.13 -9.50
N GLN A 170 -12.69 12.08 -10.14
CA GLN A 170 -13.10 13.35 -9.57
C GLN A 170 -14.40 13.21 -8.77
N ASN A 171 -15.37 12.46 -9.30
CA ASN A 171 -16.66 12.26 -8.65
C ASN A 171 -16.60 11.19 -7.56
N LYS A 172 -17.59 11.17 -6.65
CA LYS A 172 -17.73 10.10 -5.65
C LYS A 172 -17.83 8.73 -6.34
N ALA A 173 -17.28 7.68 -5.73
CA ALA A 173 -17.17 6.36 -6.36
C ALA A 173 -18.50 5.81 -6.92
N HIS A 174 -19.63 6.06 -6.24
CA HIS A 174 -20.96 5.62 -6.69
C HIS A 174 -21.54 6.40 -7.88
N HIS A 175 -21.05 7.61 -8.15
CA HIS A 175 -21.46 8.45 -9.29
C HIS A 175 -20.39 8.54 -10.40
N SER A 176 -19.28 7.81 -10.28
CA SER A 176 -18.15 7.88 -11.20
C SER A 176 -18.29 7.01 -12.47
N GLN A 177 -19.44 6.37 -12.70
CA GLN A 177 -19.59 5.38 -13.77
C GLN A 177 -19.40 5.95 -15.18
N GLU A 178 -20.03 7.09 -15.48
CA GLU A 178 -19.89 7.77 -16.76
C GLU A 178 -18.46 8.28 -16.96
N GLU A 179 -17.88 8.86 -15.90
CA GLU A 179 -16.50 9.34 -15.87
C GLU A 179 -15.49 8.24 -16.17
N LEU A 180 -15.67 7.05 -15.58
CA LEU A 180 -14.82 5.88 -15.81
C LEU A 180 -14.90 5.41 -17.25
N ILE A 181 -16.10 5.26 -17.81
CA ILE A 181 -16.27 4.79 -19.18
C ILE A 181 -15.70 5.79 -20.19
N GLU A 182 -15.90 7.09 -19.98
CA GLU A 182 -15.29 8.14 -20.82
C GLU A 182 -13.75 8.10 -20.75
N PHE A 183 -13.20 7.93 -19.55
CA PHE A 183 -11.77 7.86 -19.29
C PHE A 183 -11.12 6.63 -19.94
N PHE A 184 -11.69 5.44 -19.73
CA PHE A 184 -11.21 4.20 -20.34
C PHE A 184 -11.42 4.18 -21.86
N GLY A 185 -12.47 4.79 -22.38
CA GLY A 185 -12.65 4.94 -23.83
C GLY A 185 -11.52 5.73 -24.49
N LYS A 186 -11.01 6.76 -23.80
CA LYS A 186 -9.83 7.53 -24.25
C LYS A 186 -8.53 6.73 -24.18
N ILE A 187 -8.27 6.05 -23.05
CA ILE A 187 -7.03 5.29 -22.84
C ILE A 187 -6.97 4.03 -23.72
N LEU A 188 -8.06 3.29 -23.77
CA LEU A 188 -8.14 2.05 -24.53
C LEU A 188 -8.49 2.29 -25.99
N HIS A 189 -8.74 3.53 -26.43
CA HIS A 189 -9.17 3.85 -27.79
C HIS A 189 -10.38 3.03 -28.24
N LEU A 190 -11.39 2.94 -27.37
CA LEU A 190 -12.61 2.16 -27.59
C LEU A 190 -13.84 3.04 -27.62
N ARG A 191 -14.87 2.57 -28.33
CA ARG A 191 -16.20 3.19 -28.33
C ARG A 191 -17.00 2.70 -27.12
N LEU A 192 -17.94 3.52 -26.67
CA LEU A 192 -18.88 3.23 -25.57
C LEU A 192 -19.47 1.79 -25.62
N PRO A 193 -19.97 1.27 -26.77
CA PRO A 193 -20.56 -0.07 -26.81
C PRO A 193 -19.58 -1.23 -26.55
N GLN A 194 -18.28 -0.98 -26.67
CA GLN A 194 -17.24 -1.99 -26.47
C GLN A 194 -16.82 -2.10 -24.99
N MET A 195 -17.43 -1.31 -24.11
CA MET A 195 -17.12 -1.27 -22.69
C MET A 195 -18.38 -1.32 -21.86
N SER A 196 -18.33 -2.08 -20.76
CA SER A 196 -19.37 -2.02 -19.74
C SER A 196 -18.75 -2.11 -18.36
N LEU A 197 -19.40 -1.47 -17.38
CA LEU A 197 -18.94 -1.47 -16.00
C LEU A 197 -19.93 -2.23 -15.14
N LEU A 198 -19.45 -3.29 -14.49
CA LEU A 198 -20.20 -4.07 -13.52
C LEU A 198 -19.82 -3.64 -12.10
N ARG A 199 -20.75 -3.82 -11.17
CA ARG A 199 -20.50 -3.58 -9.74
C ARG A 199 -19.59 -4.68 -9.20
N GLY A 200 -18.56 -4.31 -8.45
CA GLY A 200 -17.75 -5.23 -7.67
C GLY A 200 -18.32 -5.46 -6.27
N TRP A 201 -17.44 -5.83 -5.35
CA TRP A 201 -17.77 -6.23 -3.98
C TRP A 201 -18.11 -5.06 -3.06
N SER A 202 -17.69 -3.85 -3.45
CA SER A 202 -17.89 -2.61 -2.70
C SER A 202 -18.38 -1.50 -3.63
N THR A 203 -18.62 -0.31 -3.07
CA THR A 203 -18.92 0.88 -3.87
C THR A 203 -17.73 1.36 -4.70
N ARG A 204 -16.51 1.01 -4.27
CA ARG A 204 -15.23 1.40 -4.89
C ARG A 204 -14.67 0.32 -5.82
N SER A 205 -15.06 -0.93 -5.61
CA SER A 205 -14.68 -2.04 -6.48
C SER A 205 -15.62 -2.14 -7.68
N LYS A 206 -15.05 -2.23 -8.89
CA LYS A 206 -15.78 -2.41 -10.15
C LYS A 206 -15.11 -3.44 -11.04
N LEU A 207 -15.87 -4.02 -11.96
CA LEU A 207 -15.33 -4.85 -13.03
C LEU A 207 -15.60 -4.16 -14.36
N LEU A 208 -14.54 -3.83 -15.10
CA LEU A 208 -14.64 -3.29 -16.45
C LEU A 208 -14.56 -4.45 -17.45
N MET A 209 -15.61 -4.59 -18.25
CA MET A 209 -15.65 -5.52 -19.37
C MET A 209 -15.26 -4.77 -20.64
N VAL A 210 -14.32 -5.34 -21.39
CA VAL A 210 -13.73 -4.75 -22.60
C VAL A 210 -13.88 -5.72 -23.76
N GLN A 211 -14.35 -5.23 -24.90
CA GLN A 211 -14.53 -6.02 -26.12
C GLN A 211 -13.59 -5.56 -27.23
N GLY A 212 -13.06 -6.52 -28.00
CA GLY A 212 -12.27 -6.24 -29.20
C GLY A 212 -10.78 -5.93 -28.94
N LEU A 213 -10.28 -6.19 -27.74
CA LEU A 213 -8.85 -6.15 -27.39
C LEU A 213 -8.45 -7.45 -26.71
N SER A 214 -7.19 -7.86 -26.87
CA SER A 214 -6.59 -8.91 -26.04
C SER A 214 -6.22 -8.37 -24.65
N ALA A 215 -6.09 -9.28 -23.67
CA ALA A 215 -5.63 -8.93 -22.32
C ALA A 215 -4.29 -8.17 -22.33
N GLN A 216 -3.38 -8.55 -23.24
CA GLN A 216 -2.09 -7.89 -23.43
C GLN A 216 -2.23 -6.46 -23.94
N GLN A 217 -3.04 -6.25 -24.98
CA GLN A 217 -3.27 -4.91 -25.52
C GLN A 217 -3.92 -3.97 -24.49
N VAL A 218 -4.81 -4.51 -23.65
CA VAL A 218 -5.38 -3.74 -22.54
C VAL A 218 -4.28 -3.34 -21.56
N TYR A 219 -3.46 -4.30 -21.13
CA TYR A 219 -2.39 -4.03 -20.17
C TYR A 219 -1.38 -2.99 -20.69
N GLU A 220 -0.91 -3.11 -21.93
CA GLU A 220 0.03 -2.17 -22.55
C GLU A 220 -0.52 -0.74 -22.58
N ARG A 221 -1.80 -0.56 -22.92
CA ARG A 221 -2.45 0.76 -22.96
C ARG A 221 -2.60 1.37 -21.57
N LEU A 222 -2.96 0.56 -20.57
CA LEU A 222 -3.04 1.02 -19.18
C LEU A 222 -1.66 1.42 -18.65
N GLN A 223 -0.64 0.60 -18.93
CA GLN A 223 0.73 0.88 -18.51
C GLN A 223 1.28 2.14 -19.18
N THR A 224 1.00 2.35 -20.47
CA THR A 224 1.35 3.58 -21.20
C THR A 224 0.72 4.80 -20.55
N SER A 225 -0.59 4.76 -20.29
CA SER A 225 -1.30 5.86 -19.63
C SER A 225 -0.77 6.18 -18.23
N MET A 226 -0.44 5.15 -17.44
CA MET A 226 0.15 5.30 -16.11
C MET A 226 1.55 5.96 -16.18
N ASN A 227 2.39 5.52 -17.11
CA ASN A 227 3.73 6.07 -17.31
C ASN A 227 3.70 7.52 -17.79
N ASP A 228 2.79 7.86 -18.71
CA ASP A 228 2.59 9.23 -19.19
C ASP A 228 2.17 10.17 -18.05
N ASN A 229 1.25 9.72 -17.19
CA ASN A 229 0.85 10.49 -16.03
C ASN A 229 2.02 10.68 -15.05
N ARG A 230 2.80 9.63 -14.78
CA ARG A 230 4.00 9.72 -13.93
C ARG A 230 5.03 10.69 -14.51
N ALA A 231 5.25 10.66 -15.82
CA ALA A 231 6.16 11.58 -16.51
C ALA A 231 5.64 13.03 -16.43
N ARG A 232 4.34 13.25 -16.61
CA ARG A 232 3.70 14.56 -16.45
C ARG A 232 3.89 15.11 -15.04
N LEU A 233 3.62 14.31 -14.00
CA LEU A 233 3.81 14.72 -12.61
C LEU A 233 5.27 15.06 -12.30
N LYS A 234 6.22 14.25 -12.78
CA LYS A 234 7.66 14.56 -12.65
C LYS A 234 8.03 15.90 -13.30
N ARG A 235 7.49 16.21 -14.49
CA ARG A 235 7.72 17.50 -15.15
C ARG A 235 7.15 18.66 -14.34
N LEU A 236 5.95 18.52 -13.80
CA LEU A 236 5.33 19.56 -12.97
C LEU A 236 6.12 19.81 -11.67
N ILE A 237 6.60 18.75 -11.02
CA ILE A 237 7.46 18.87 -9.83
C ILE A 237 8.78 19.56 -10.20
N ASN A 238 9.41 19.17 -11.31
CA ASN A 238 10.66 19.78 -11.78
C ASN A 238 10.47 21.25 -12.20
N LEU A 239 9.31 21.61 -12.77
CA LEU A 239 8.96 22.99 -13.09
C LEU A 239 8.79 23.83 -11.82
N GLY A 240 8.08 23.32 -10.80
CA GLY A 240 7.94 24.00 -9.51
C GLY A 240 9.23 24.06 -8.69
N ALA A 241 10.16 23.13 -8.91
CA ALA A 241 11.51 23.20 -8.33
C ALA A 241 12.41 24.21 -9.07
N ASN A 242 12.14 24.45 -10.36
CA ASN A 242 12.84 25.38 -11.23
C ASN A 242 12.11 26.73 -11.34
N ASP A 243 11.52 27.25 -10.27
CA ASP A 243 11.09 28.65 -10.15
C ASP A 243 12.31 29.61 -10.19
N ASN A 244 13.06 29.55 -11.29
CA ASN A 244 13.69 30.67 -11.94
C ASN A 244 12.57 31.63 -12.34
N LYS A 245 12.44 32.68 -11.51
CA LYS A 245 11.65 33.92 -11.58
C LYS A 245 11.42 34.58 -12.97
N TYR A 246 11.89 34.03 -14.09
CA TYR A 246 11.95 34.72 -15.39
C TYR A 246 11.48 33.93 -16.62
N ILE A 247 11.01 32.69 -16.50
CA ILE A 247 10.62 31.90 -17.68
C ILE A 247 9.17 31.45 -17.50
N ASN A 248 8.29 31.83 -18.44
CA ASN A 248 6.86 31.47 -18.56
C ASN A 248 5.79 32.42 -17.97
N ARG A 249 6.03 33.74 -18.00
CA ARG A 249 4.93 34.72 -17.85
C ARG A 249 3.72 34.52 -18.79
N PRO A 250 3.86 34.15 -20.08
CA PRO A 250 2.69 34.06 -20.96
C PRO A 250 1.81 32.81 -20.76
N GLU A 251 2.30 31.75 -20.09
CA GLU A 251 1.47 30.59 -19.74
C GLU A 251 0.78 30.76 -18.38
N VAL A 252 1.43 31.44 -17.43
CA VAL A 252 0.83 31.81 -16.14
C VAL A 252 -0.23 32.92 -16.33
N GLU A 253 0.01 33.91 -17.20
CA GLU A 253 -0.98 34.94 -17.55
C GLU A 253 -2.23 34.35 -18.25
N LYS A 254 -2.15 33.15 -18.85
CA LYS A 254 -3.33 32.43 -19.36
C LYS A 254 -4.14 31.75 -18.25
N LEU A 255 -3.52 31.43 -17.11
CA LEU A 255 -4.18 30.91 -15.91
C LEU A 255 -4.78 32.05 -15.06
N ASP A 256 -4.17 33.24 -15.07
CA ASP A 256 -4.63 34.43 -14.33
C ASP A 256 -5.81 35.18 -14.99
N ARG A 257 -6.35 34.68 -16.11
CA ARG A 257 -7.61 35.19 -16.70
C ARG A 257 -8.88 34.69 -16.00
N ILE A 258 -8.72 33.96 -14.90
CA ILE A 258 -9.82 33.64 -13.99
C ILE A 258 -10.01 34.85 -13.07
N ASP A 259 -11.20 35.43 -13.13
CA ASP A 259 -11.57 36.72 -12.56
C ASP A 259 -11.11 36.84 -11.08
N PRO A 260 -10.18 37.76 -10.74
CA PRO A 260 -9.62 37.87 -9.40
C PRO A 260 -10.66 38.25 -8.33
N ALA A 261 -11.83 38.73 -8.74
CA ALA A 261 -12.96 38.98 -7.85
C ALA A 261 -13.59 37.69 -7.30
N LEU A 262 -13.54 36.57 -8.04
CA LEU A 262 -14.08 35.29 -7.58
C LEU A 262 -13.16 34.61 -6.55
N ALA A 263 -11.84 34.70 -6.76
CA ALA A 263 -10.84 34.17 -5.85
C ALA A 263 -10.85 34.88 -4.48
N ALA A 264 -11.16 36.19 -4.45
CA ALA A 264 -11.30 36.95 -3.21
C ALA A 264 -12.59 36.61 -2.42
N GLN A 265 -13.65 36.18 -3.10
CA GLN A 265 -14.90 35.74 -2.45
C GLN A 265 -14.75 34.35 -1.79
N GLU A 266 -13.94 33.45 -2.35
CA GLU A 266 -13.73 32.11 -1.78
C GLU A 266 -12.89 32.13 -0.50
N ILE A 267 -11.92 33.05 -0.37
CA ILE A 267 -11.07 33.16 0.82
C ILE A 267 -11.88 33.62 2.05
N HIS A 268 -12.88 34.46 1.87
CA HIS A 268 -13.75 34.91 2.97
C HIS A 268 -14.90 33.93 3.31
N ALA A 269 -15.21 32.98 2.43
CA ALA A 269 -16.31 32.03 2.64
C ALA A 269 -15.92 30.79 3.47
N GLN A 270 -14.62 30.54 3.70
CA GLN A 270 -14.14 29.33 4.38
C GLN A 270 -13.77 29.50 5.87
N ASP A 271 -13.88 30.71 6.42
CA ASP A 271 -13.64 30.98 7.85
C ASP A 271 -14.91 31.09 8.71
N ALA A 272 -16.08 30.69 8.20
CA ALA A 272 -17.29 30.54 9.01
C ALA A 272 -17.34 29.12 9.61
N VAL A 273 -16.76 28.98 10.81
CA VAL A 273 -16.92 27.78 11.66
C VAL A 273 -18.41 27.53 11.90
N ASP A 274 -18.85 26.30 11.64
CA ASP A 274 -20.19 25.81 11.94
C ASP A 274 -20.53 26.07 13.43
N PRO A 275 -21.68 26.67 13.79
CA PRO A 275 -22.05 27.01 15.17
C PRO A 275 -21.93 25.86 16.18
N TYR A 276 -21.91 24.61 15.71
CA TYR A 276 -21.77 23.42 16.56
C TYR A 276 -20.35 23.14 17.07
N ASP A 277 -19.30 23.64 16.39
CA ASP A 277 -17.90 23.33 16.74
C ASP A 277 -17.18 24.44 17.53
N ALA A 278 -17.76 25.63 17.65
CA ALA A 278 -17.16 26.76 18.38
C ALA A 278 -17.19 26.59 19.92
N PHE A 279 -18.02 25.69 20.46
CA PHE A 279 -18.21 25.54 21.92
C PHE A 279 -17.20 24.60 22.60
N ARG A 280 -16.45 23.79 21.84
CA ARG A 280 -15.58 22.73 22.39
C ARG A 280 -14.10 23.09 22.47
N ILE A 281 -13.65 24.17 21.80
CA ILE A 281 -12.21 24.47 21.62
C ILE A 281 -11.67 25.55 22.57
N LYS A 282 -12.50 26.29 23.31
CA LYS A 282 -11.98 27.24 24.32
C LYS A 282 -12.31 26.80 25.73
N GLY A 283 -11.32 26.16 26.38
CA GLY A 283 -11.27 26.08 27.83
C GLY A 283 -11.30 27.48 28.46
N GLY A 284 -12.19 27.67 29.41
CA GLY A 284 -12.28 28.83 30.28
C GLY A 284 -13.47 28.63 31.22
N GLY A 285 -13.20 28.28 32.47
CA GLY A 285 -14.25 28.01 33.44
C GLY A 285 -15.12 29.24 33.72
N ALA A 286 -16.44 29.06 33.63
CA ALA A 286 -17.43 29.89 34.30
C ALA A 286 -18.77 29.13 34.35
N GLN A 287 -19.14 28.73 35.56
CA GLN A 287 -20.51 28.55 36.10
C GLN A 287 -21.60 28.15 35.09
N PHE A 288 -21.85 26.84 34.95
CA PHE A 288 -23.15 26.38 34.46
C PHE A 288 -24.12 26.37 35.66
N GLN A 289 -24.98 27.40 35.71
CA GLN A 289 -26.18 27.41 36.53
C GLN A 289 -27.21 26.55 35.81
N ASP A 290 -27.62 25.44 36.42
CA ASP A 290 -28.64 24.55 35.87
C ASP A 290 -30.00 25.28 35.83
N PRO A 291 -30.58 25.54 34.64
CA PRO A 291 -31.84 26.26 34.52
C PRO A 291 -33.07 25.40 34.85
N TYR A 292 -32.89 24.15 35.28
CA TYR A 292 -33.97 23.26 35.74
C TYR A 292 -33.91 22.92 37.23
N ALA A 293 -33.05 23.56 38.02
CA ALA A 293 -32.89 23.28 39.45
C ALA A 293 -33.82 24.10 40.39
N ALA A 294 -34.92 24.67 39.88
CA ALA A 294 -35.94 25.30 40.72
C ALA A 294 -37.30 24.64 40.47
N GLU A 295 -37.85 24.07 41.55
CA GLU A 295 -39.17 23.44 41.69
C GLU A 295 -39.30 21.94 41.36
N GLU A 296 -38.57 21.11 42.11
CA GLU A 296 -39.26 20.00 42.81
C GLU A 296 -38.80 19.98 44.27
N SER A 297 -39.68 20.45 45.16
CA SER A 297 -39.54 20.33 46.60
C SER A 297 -39.91 18.91 47.04
N GLY A 298 -38.96 18.21 47.66
CA GLY A 298 -39.18 16.95 48.37
C GLY A 298 -38.01 16.67 49.33
N PRO A 299 -38.24 16.34 50.62
CA PRO A 299 -37.28 16.62 51.68
C PRO A 299 -36.17 15.55 51.85
N THR A 300 -34.95 16.08 52.00
CA THR A 300 -33.87 15.73 52.96
C THR A 300 -33.69 14.29 53.43
N ASN A 301 -32.45 13.79 53.35
CA ASN A 301 -31.60 13.43 54.51
C ASN A 301 -30.26 12.87 53.99
N ALA A 302 -29.14 13.59 54.10
CA ALA A 302 -28.27 13.65 55.27
C ALA A 302 -27.65 12.30 55.66
N TYR A 303 -26.42 12.02 55.20
CA TYR A 303 -25.41 11.34 56.03
C TYR A 303 -24.01 11.85 55.70
N LYS A 304 -23.37 12.41 56.73
CA LYS A 304 -21.96 12.78 56.80
C LYS A 304 -21.12 11.53 56.99
N SER A 305 -19.91 11.50 56.43
CA SER A 305 -18.73 11.18 57.23
C SER A 305 -17.49 11.87 56.68
N LYS A 306 -16.80 12.53 57.61
CA LYS A 306 -15.48 13.13 57.45
C LYS A 306 -14.42 12.04 57.51
N ASP A 307 -13.42 12.13 56.66
CA ASP A 307 -12.10 11.60 56.98
C ASP A 307 -11.43 12.46 58.05
N GLN A 308 -10.77 11.78 58.99
CA GLN A 308 -9.45 12.09 59.56
C GLN A 308 -9.30 11.36 60.89
N ASN A 309 -8.41 10.37 60.96
CA ASN A 309 -7.13 10.46 61.70
C ASN A 309 -6.55 9.07 61.99
N ALA A 310 -5.23 9.09 62.20
CA ALA A 310 -4.38 8.07 62.82
C ALA A 310 -4.18 6.81 61.95
N GLY A 311 -2.95 6.42 61.59
CA GLY A 311 -1.77 6.40 62.43
C GLY A 311 -1.63 5.01 63.07
N MET A 312 -0.37 4.59 63.20
CA MET A 312 0.14 3.43 63.95
C MET A 312 0.50 2.17 63.16
N ASN A 313 1.79 1.91 63.33
CA ASN A 313 2.65 0.77 63.02
C ASN A 313 2.17 -0.52 63.72
N TRP A 314 2.81 -1.65 63.42
CA TRP A 314 3.34 -2.68 64.35
C TRP A 314 3.53 -4.01 63.59
N ASN A 315 4.79 -4.42 63.48
CA ASN A 315 5.19 -5.81 63.30
C ASN A 315 4.68 -6.65 64.50
N ASP A 316 4.29 -7.90 64.27
CA ASP A 316 5.00 -9.06 64.84
C ASP A 316 4.31 -10.41 64.58
N ALA A 317 5.17 -11.43 64.51
CA ALA A 317 4.94 -12.85 64.84
C ALA A 317 4.20 -13.77 63.84
N GLY A 318 4.99 -14.62 63.15
CA GLY A 318 4.59 -16.02 62.91
C GLY A 318 4.73 -16.86 64.20
N PRO A 319 4.83 -18.21 64.16
CA PRO A 319 4.68 -19.16 63.05
C PRO A 319 3.72 -20.34 63.39
N HIS A 320 3.35 -21.17 62.40
CA HIS A 320 3.02 -22.56 62.68
C HIS A 320 3.50 -23.48 61.55
N LYS A 321 4.48 -24.33 61.90
CA LYS A 321 4.87 -25.56 61.20
C LYS A 321 3.87 -26.67 61.51
N LEU A 322 3.83 -27.69 60.64
CA LEU A 322 3.83 -29.15 60.90
C LEU A 322 3.72 -29.82 59.51
N ASP A 323 4.84 -30.22 58.89
CA ASP A 323 5.52 -31.53 58.96
C ASP A 323 4.71 -32.75 58.48
N GLY A 324 5.30 -33.51 57.55
CA GLY A 324 4.79 -34.78 57.02
C GLY A 324 5.59 -35.32 55.83
N THR A 325 6.83 -35.74 56.08
CA THR A 325 7.75 -36.47 55.18
C THR A 325 7.32 -37.92 54.94
N THR A 326 7.54 -38.48 53.74
CA THR A 326 8.49 -39.58 53.35
C THR A 326 7.86 -40.29 52.13
N GLY A 327 8.54 -40.90 51.15
CA GLY A 327 9.95 -41.20 50.89
C GLY A 327 10.05 -41.89 49.51
N HIS A 328 11.29 -41.99 49.00
CA HIS A 328 11.68 -42.68 47.78
C HIS A 328 11.31 -44.19 47.76
N PHE A 329 10.85 -44.70 46.63
CA PHE A 329 11.53 -45.68 45.76
C PHE A 329 10.80 -45.81 44.42
#